data_AF-A0A9J6GP60-F1
#
_entry.id   AF-A0A9J6GP60-F1
#
_cell.length_a   1.000
_cell.length_b   1.000
_cell.length_c   1.000
_cell.angle_alpha   90.00
_cell.angle_beta   90.00
_cell.angle_gamma   90.00
#
_symmetry.space_group_name_H-M   'P 1'
#
loop_
_entity.id
_entity.type
_entity.pdbx_description
1 polymer ?
#
loop_
_entity_poly.entity_id
_entity_poly.type
_entity_poly.pdbx_seq_one_letter_code
_entity_poly.pdbx_strand_id
1 'polypeptide(L)'
;MSASSYQYRLLGFSPELNWRPLSLVSPMPPARICSVCGLVPQTTCYLLCGHLLCERCCQRCRVDGAVVCPLDSDVCTDDDVLWRSFPVESLTRIQVKGAQKDGNVDESMNTLR
;
A
#
# COMPACT_ATOMS: atom_id res chain seq x y z
N MET A 1 -21.06 -12.24 12.12
CA MET A 1 -19.99 -11.24 12.30
C MET A 1 -19.46 -10.88 10.93
N SER A 2 -19.65 -9.64 10.46
CA SER A 2 -19.06 -9.23 9.18
C SER A 2 -17.54 -9.32 9.32
N ALA A 3 -16.88 -10.08 8.46
CA ALA A 3 -15.42 -10.10 8.45
C ALA A 3 -14.96 -8.67 8.11
N SER A 4 -14.34 -7.95 9.03
CA SER A 4 -13.71 -6.68 8.72
C SER A 4 -12.64 -6.90 7.64
N SER A 5 -12.56 -6.01 6.65
CA SER A 5 -11.44 -5.98 5.69
C SER A 5 -10.79 -4.61 5.74
N TYR A 6 -9.49 -4.60 5.47
CA TYR A 6 -8.71 -3.40 5.36
C TYR A 6 -8.41 -3.15 3.88
N GLN A 7 -8.66 -1.94 3.40
CA GLN A 7 -8.45 -1.59 1.99
C GLN A 7 -7.18 -0.78 1.83
N TYR A 8 -6.27 -1.25 0.99
CA TYR A 8 -5.01 -0.58 0.69
C TYR A 8 -4.80 -0.47 -0.81
N ARG A 9 -3.91 0.43 -1.24
CA ARG A 9 -3.41 0.50 -2.62
C ARG A 9 -1.91 0.31 -2.60
N LEU A 10 -1.41 -0.59 -3.44
CA LEU A 10 0.00 -0.89 -3.57
C LEU A 10 0.63 -0.07 -4.70
N LEU A 11 1.94 0.19 -4.62
CA LEU A 11 2.71 0.82 -5.69
C LEU A 11 4.12 0.22 -5.77
N GLY A 12 4.60 -0.11 -6.97
CA GLY A 12 5.96 -0.59 -7.25
C GLY A 12 6.11 -2.11 -7.25
N PHE A 13 5.19 -2.86 -6.65
CA PHE A 13 5.32 -4.32 -6.54
C PHE A 13 5.08 -5.07 -7.85
N SER A 14 4.05 -4.68 -8.61
CA SER A 14 3.82 -5.17 -9.98
C SER A 14 2.90 -4.19 -10.73
N PRO A 15 3.02 -4.07 -12.06
CA PRO A 15 2.14 -3.20 -12.86
C PRO A 15 0.65 -3.52 -12.67
N GLU A 16 0.30 -4.78 -12.48
CA GLU A 16 -1.09 -5.27 -12.35
C GLU A 16 -1.71 -4.86 -11.01
N LEU A 17 -0.90 -4.75 -9.95
CA LEU A 17 -1.34 -4.38 -8.60
C LEU A 17 -1.25 -2.87 -8.33
N ASN A 18 -0.48 -2.13 -9.13
CA ASN A 18 -0.27 -0.70 -8.94
C ASN A 18 -1.60 0.05 -8.92
N TRP A 19 -1.81 0.83 -7.85
CA TRP A 19 -3.01 1.66 -7.60
C TRP A 19 -4.33 0.90 -7.46
N ARG A 20 -4.33 -0.43 -7.59
CA ARG A 20 -5.54 -1.23 -7.40
C ARG A 20 -5.85 -1.38 -5.91
N PRO A 21 -7.12 -1.20 -5.51
CA PRO A 21 -7.52 -1.48 -4.14
C PRO A 21 -7.41 -2.98 -3.86
N LEU A 22 -6.76 -3.33 -2.76
CA LEU A 22 -6.63 -4.68 -2.25
C LEU A 22 -7.30 -4.77 -0.89
N SER A 23 -8.18 -5.75 -0.73
CA SER A 23 -8.84 -6.06 0.53
C SER A 23 -8.01 -7.09 1.28
N LEU A 24 -7.48 -6.72 2.43
CA LEU A 24 -6.69 -7.60 3.29
C LEU A 24 -7.51 -8.08 4.48
N VAL A 25 -7.22 -9.29 4.92
CA VAL A 25 -7.81 -9.90 6.13
C VAL A 25 -7.27 -9.23 7.39
N SER A 26 -6.00 -8.83 7.37
CA SER A 26 -5.30 -8.17 8.47
C SER A 26 -4.78 -6.79 8.03
N PRO A 27 -4.63 -5.84 8.96
CA PRO A 27 -4.14 -4.51 8.61
C PRO A 27 -2.67 -4.56 8.22
N MET A 28 -2.27 -3.67 7.33
CA MET A 28 -0.85 -3.43 7.04
C MET A 28 -0.18 -2.76 8.24
N PRO A 29 1.08 -3.13 8.56
CA PRO A 29 1.85 -2.40 9.57
C PRO A 29 1.95 -0.91 9.19
N PRO A 30 1.78 0.03 10.15
CA PRO A 30 1.92 1.47 9.87
C PRO A 30 3.26 1.83 9.20
N ALA A 31 4.34 1.14 9.57
CA ALA A 31 5.67 1.27 8.96
C ALA A 31 5.76 0.81 7.48
N ARG A 32 4.64 0.50 6.83
CA ARG A 32 4.55 0.16 5.40
C ARG A 32 3.63 1.11 4.64
N ILE A 33 2.98 2.05 5.32
CA ILE A 33 1.96 2.91 4.77
C ILE A 33 2.48 4.34 4.74
N CYS A 34 2.46 4.98 3.58
CA CYS A 34 2.77 6.38 3.43
C CYS A 34 1.87 7.22 4.33
N SER A 35 2.46 7.98 5.24
CA SER A 35 1.77 8.79 6.24
C SER A 35 0.92 9.91 5.62
N VAL A 36 1.18 10.29 4.36
CA VAL A 36 0.47 11.36 3.65
C VAL A 36 -0.71 10.83 2.82
N CYS A 37 -0.50 9.77 2.02
CA CYS A 37 -1.48 9.34 1.02
C CYS A 37 -2.05 7.94 1.26
N GLY A 38 -1.59 7.22 2.28
CA GLY A 38 -2.06 5.89 2.62
C GLY A 38 -1.65 4.78 1.64
N LEU A 39 -0.83 5.08 0.62
CA LEU A 39 -0.26 4.06 -0.26
C LEU A 39 0.68 3.16 0.51
N VAL A 40 0.74 1.90 0.11
CA VAL A 40 1.78 0.96 0.52
C VAL A 40 2.77 0.85 -0.64
N PRO A 41 3.85 1.64 -0.64
CA PRO A 41 4.83 1.59 -1.71
C PRO A 41 5.83 0.45 -1.49
N GLN A 42 6.43 -0.03 -2.57
CA GLN A 42 7.55 -0.95 -2.54
C GLN A 42 8.78 -0.24 -1.95
N THR A 43 9.02 0.99 -2.38
CA THR A 43 10.14 1.83 -1.95
C THR A 43 9.64 2.98 -1.08
N THR A 44 10.28 3.17 0.05
CA THR A 44 9.89 4.08 1.13
C THR A 44 11.02 5.03 1.47
N CYS A 45 10.67 6.28 1.76
CA CYS A 45 11.54 7.35 2.24
C CYS A 45 11.18 7.59 3.71
N TYR A 46 12.09 7.25 4.63
CA TYR A 46 11.94 7.46 6.07
C TYR A 46 12.61 8.76 6.48
N LEU A 47 11.88 9.55 7.27
CA LEU A 47 12.33 10.82 7.83
C LEU A 47 12.71 10.65 9.30
N LEU A 48 13.52 11.57 9.86
CA LEU A 48 13.98 11.52 11.25
C LEU A 48 12.85 11.63 12.26
N CYS A 49 11.80 12.39 11.94
CA CYS A 49 10.56 12.44 12.72
C CYS A 49 9.80 11.09 12.79
N GLY A 50 10.24 10.06 12.07
CA GLY A 50 9.64 8.73 12.06
C GLY A 50 8.50 8.56 11.05
N HIS A 51 8.13 9.62 10.34
CA HIS A 51 7.16 9.55 9.25
C HIS A 51 7.77 8.88 8.01
N LEU A 52 6.93 8.15 7.28
CA LEU A 52 7.30 7.44 6.08
C LEU A 52 6.51 7.99 4.90
N LEU A 53 7.21 8.28 3.81
CA LEU A 53 6.63 8.75 2.56
C LEU A 53 6.86 7.74 1.44
N CYS A 54 5.89 7.62 0.52
CA CYS A 54 6.16 7.02 -0.77
C CYS A 54 7.04 7.96 -1.62
N GLU A 55 7.72 7.42 -2.62
CA GLU A 55 8.64 8.18 -3.48
C GLU A 55 8.03 9.47 -4.04
N ARG A 56 6.79 9.39 -4.58
CA ARG A 56 6.08 10.56 -5.11
C ARG A 56 5.82 11.64 -4.05
N CYS A 57 5.47 11.25 -2.82
CA CYS A 57 5.26 12.19 -1.73
C CYS A 57 6.60 12.79 -1.26
N CYS A 58 7.64 11.97 -1.10
CA CYS A 58 8.98 12.42 -0.72
C CYS A 58 9.53 13.43 -1.74
N GLN A 59 9.42 13.17 -3.05
CA GLN A 59 9.83 14.11 -4.10
C GLN A 59 9.08 15.44 -4.06
N ARG A 60 7.78 15.45 -3.74
CA ARG A 60 6.99 16.68 -3.60
C ARG A 60 7.36 17.51 -2.38
N CYS A 61 7.92 16.87 -1.36
CA CYS A 61 8.39 17.50 -0.13
C CYS A 61 9.83 17.99 -0.24
N ARG A 62 10.52 17.75 -1.36
CA ARG A 62 11.89 18.21 -1.58
C ARG A 62 11.92 19.70 -1.90
N VAL A 63 12.70 20.45 -1.13
CA VAL A 63 12.96 21.87 -1.30
C VAL A 63 14.46 22.10 -1.06
N ASP A 64 15.15 22.68 -2.04
CA ASP A 64 16.57 23.07 -1.96
C ASP A 64 17.53 21.98 -1.44
N GLY A 65 17.31 20.72 -1.83
CA GLY A 65 18.16 19.58 -1.45
C GLY A 65 17.83 18.95 -0.09
N ALA A 66 16.81 19.45 0.61
CA ALA A 66 16.27 18.83 1.82
C ALA A 66 14.84 18.32 1.58
N VAL A 67 14.39 17.37 2.39
CA VAL A 67 12.98 16.96 2.49
C VAL A 67 12.37 17.61 3.72
N VAL A 68 11.31 18.39 3.53
CA VAL A 68 10.52 18.94 4.64
C VAL A 68 9.32 18.02 4.89
N CYS A 69 9.24 17.44 6.08
CA CYS A 69 8.14 16.59 6.45
C CYS A 69 6.81 17.39 6.39
N PRO A 70 5.81 16.93 5.64
CA PRO A 70 4.56 17.69 5.47
C PRO A 70 3.62 17.60 6.69
N LEU A 71 3.97 16.80 7.70
CA LEU A 71 3.12 16.54 8.87
C LEU A 71 3.55 17.37 10.09
N ASP A 72 4.85 17.58 10.28
CA ASP A 72 5.42 18.29 11.44
C ASP A 72 6.49 19.33 11.05
N SER A 73 6.76 19.51 9.75
CA SER A 73 7.77 20.45 9.24
C SER A 73 9.21 20.14 9.64
N ASP A 74 9.49 18.92 10.12
CA ASP A 74 10.86 18.48 10.38
C ASP A 74 11.67 18.44 9.07
N VAL A 75 12.92 18.90 9.12
CA VAL A 75 13.77 19.05 7.93
C VAL A 75 14.83 17.95 7.93
N CYS A 76 14.84 17.13 6.88
CA CYS A 76 15.82 16.08 6.67
C CYS A 76 16.69 16.42 5.46
N THR A 77 18.01 16.48 5.63
CA THR A 77 18.95 16.53 4.49
C THR A 77 18.95 15.20 3.74
N ASP A 78 19.64 15.12 2.60
CA ASP A 78 19.75 13.85 1.86
C ASP A 78 20.41 12.74 2.69
N ASP A 79 21.33 13.07 3.59
CA ASP A 79 21.99 12.11 4.48
C ASP A 79 21.07 11.63 5.61
N ASP A 80 20.05 12.42 5.96
CA ASP A 80 19.07 12.09 7.01
C ASP A 80 17.93 11.20 6.49
N VAL A 81 17.74 11.14 5.17
CA VAL A 81 16.66 10.37 4.54
C VAL A 81 17.11 8.94 4.28
N LEU A 82 16.44 7.98 4.93
CA LEU A 82 16.68 6.57 4.68
C LEU A 82 15.71 6.00 3.64
N TRP A 83 16.26 5.47 2.56
CA TRP A 83 15.49 4.73 1.56
C TRP A 83 15.47 3.23 1.88
N ARG A 84 14.27 2.61 1.85
CA ARG A 84 14.14 1.14 1.91
C ARG A 84 13.18 0.62 0.87
N SER A 85 13.56 -0.50 0.26
CA SER A 85 12.73 -1.26 -0.66
C SER A 85 12.28 -2.57 -0.02
N PHE A 86 11.02 -2.90 -0.19
CA PHE A 86 10.45 -4.16 0.27
C PHE A 86 10.27 -5.11 -0.91
N PRO A 87 10.87 -6.31 -0.87
CA PRO A 87 10.80 -7.24 -1.98
C PRO A 87 9.36 -7.77 -2.15
N VAL A 88 8.97 -8.14 -3.38
CA VAL A 88 7.61 -8.56 -3.73
C VAL A 88 7.18 -9.79 -2.93
N GLU A 89 8.13 -10.66 -2.60
CA GLU A 89 8.01 -11.82 -1.75
C GLU A 89 7.49 -11.46 -0.35
N SER A 90 7.68 -10.21 0.11
CA SER A 90 7.10 -9.73 1.36
C SER A 90 5.57 -9.71 1.33
N LEU A 91 4.95 -9.62 0.15
CA LEU A 91 3.50 -9.65 -0.01
C LEU A 91 2.93 -11.08 0.15
N THR A 92 3.73 -12.13 0.01
CA THR A 92 3.25 -13.53 0.11
C THR A 92 2.67 -13.87 1.48
N ARG A 93 3.11 -13.16 2.52
CA ARG A 93 2.62 -13.31 3.89
C ARG A 93 1.31 -12.55 4.14
N ILE A 94 0.87 -11.74 3.19
CA ILE A 94 -0.34 -10.93 3.32
C ILE A 94 -1.54 -11.75 2.85
N GLN A 95 -2.47 -11.98 3.76
CA GLN A 95 -3.75 -12.61 3.43
C GLN A 95 -4.67 -11.60 2.76
N VAL A 96 -4.98 -11.84 1.49
CA VAL A 96 -6.00 -11.11 0.74
C VAL A 96 -7.36 -11.77 0.93
N LYS A 97 -8.42 -10.98 1.02
CA LYS A 97 -9.77 -11.51 0.84
C LYS A 97 -9.94 -11.84 -0.63
N GLY A 98 -10.29 -13.10 -0.93
CA GLY A 98 -10.70 -13.48 -2.27
C GLY A 98 -11.87 -12.60 -2.71
N ALA A 99 -11.78 -12.04 -3.91
CA ALA A 99 -12.96 -11.47 -4.54
C ALA A 99 -13.95 -12.63 -4.70
N GLN A 100 -15.11 -12.55 -4.04
CA GLN A 100 -16.22 -13.44 -4.32
C GLN A 100 -16.49 -13.29 -5.82
N LYS A 101 -16.14 -14.30 -6.62
CA LYS A 101 -16.68 -14.38 -7.97
C LYS A 101 -18.16 -14.68 -7.76
N ASP A 102 -19.03 -13.78 -8.21
CA ASP A 102 -20.46 -14.07 -8.31
C ASP A 102 -20.60 -15.28 -9.23
N GLY A 103 -20.61 -16.47 -8.62
CA GLY A 103 -20.88 -17.72 -9.28
C GLY A 103 -22.37 -17.77 -9.54
N ASN A 104 -22.80 -17.24 -10.68
CA ASN A 104 -24.04 -17.70 -11.28
C ASN A 104 -23.72 -18.91 -12.17
N VAL A 105 -23.57 -20.07 -11.53
CA VAL A 105 -23.84 -21.36 -12.17
C VAL A 105 -25.24 -21.75 -11.74
N ASP A 106 -26.22 -21.34 -12.54
CA ASP A 106 -27.54 -21.98 -12.52
C ASP A 106 -27.43 -23.23 -13.39
N GLU A 107 -27.01 -24.33 -12.76
CA GLU A 107 -27.21 -25.68 -13.30
C GLU A 107 -28.12 -26.43 -12.33
N SER A 108 -29.41 -26.44 -12.64
CA SER A 108 -30.45 -27.41 -12.25
C SER A 108 -31.78 -26.90 -12.83
N MET A 109 -32.63 -27.63 -13.55
CA MET A 109 -32.71 -29.03 -13.89
C MET A 109 -33.94 -29.21 -14.80
N ASN A 110 -33.87 -30.21 -15.70
CA ASN A 110 -34.98 -31.12 -16.07
C ASN A 110 -35.90 -30.83 -17.29
N THR A 111 -35.74 -31.74 -18.26
CA THR A 111 -36.69 -32.44 -19.16
C THR A 111 -38.04 -31.86 -19.63
N LEU A 112 -38.28 -32.14 -20.92
CA LEU A 112 -39.55 -32.41 -21.63
C LEU A 112 -40.46 -31.23 -22.01
N ARG A 113 -40.33 -30.79 -23.28
CA ARG A 113 -41.36 -30.97 -24.33
C ARG A 113 -40.76 -30.83 -25.72
#